data_AF-A0A8J8AF11-F1
#
_entry.id   AF-A0A8J8AF11-F1
#
_cell.length_a   1.000
_cell.length_b   1.000
_cell.length_c   1.000
_cell.angle_alpha   90.00
_cell.angle_beta   90.00
_cell.angle_gamma   90.00
#
_symmetry.space_group_name_H-M   'P 1'
#
loop_
_entity.id
_entity.type
_entity.pdbx_description
1 polymer ?
#
loop_
_entity_poly.entity_id
_entity_poly.type
_entity_poly.pdbx_seq_one_letter_code
_entity_poly.pdbx_strand_id
1 'polypeptide(L)'
;MPDINEVWILASELGMYSHKGNAYWVIRKYKRKKGYSVRDVERLFSGYTNSGKTQKFETFEEVVQYLTGEHPTRENYGFLLHAREILEALEQSKEKREFWKEEIEYLRKLLGKTEERKPAKKPQLVQRTLV
;
A
#
# COMPACT_ATOMS: atom_id res chain seq x y z
N MET A 1 -16.46 -7.40 15.29
CA MET A 1 -16.55 -7.01 13.87
C MET A 1 -15.26 -6.31 13.49
N PRO A 2 -14.64 -6.60 12.34
CA PRO A 2 -13.52 -5.80 11.86
C PRO A 2 -14.00 -4.35 11.71
N ASP A 3 -13.24 -3.42 12.28
CA ASP A 3 -13.57 -2.00 12.18
C ASP A 3 -13.62 -1.60 10.70
N ILE A 4 -14.78 -1.12 10.22
CA ILE A 4 -14.99 -0.71 8.82
C ILE A 4 -14.01 0.39 8.38
N ASN A 5 -13.50 1.17 9.34
CA ASN A 5 -12.53 2.23 9.14
C ASN A 5 -11.08 1.74 9.23
N GLU A 6 -10.84 0.44 9.36
CA GLU A 6 -9.51 -0.18 9.34
C GLU A 6 -9.37 -1.20 8.20
N VAL A 7 -8.24 -1.13 7.52
CA VAL A 7 -7.88 -2.00 6.41
C VAL A 7 -6.54 -2.63 6.75
N TRP A 8 -6.51 -3.96 6.72
CA TRP A 8 -5.35 -4.77 7.02
C TRP A 8 -4.85 -5.30 5.70
N ILE A 9 -3.65 -4.89 5.30
CA ILE A 9 -3.03 -5.28 4.04
C ILE A 9 -1.94 -6.27 4.41
N LEU A 10 -2.10 -7.51 3.95
CA LEU A 10 -1.08 -8.52 4.14
C LEU A 10 0.17 -8.12 3.36
N ALA A 11 1.32 -8.28 4.02
CA ALA A 11 2.62 -8.14 3.41
C ALA A 11 2.95 -9.35 2.53
N SER A 12 2.23 -9.53 1.41
CA SER A 12 2.33 -10.75 0.59
C SER A 12 3.76 -11.02 0.10
N GLU A 13 4.46 -9.98 -0.34
CA GLU A 13 5.87 -10.07 -0.77
C GLU A 13 6.86 -10.33 0.38
N LEU A 14 6.45 -10.11 1.64
CA LEU A 14 7.19 -10.55 2.83
C LEU A 14 6.88 -11.97 3.27
N GLY A 15 6.07 -12.73 2.51
CA GLY A 15 5.90 -14.17 2.71
C GLY A 15 7.22 -14.95 2.75
N MET A 16 8.35 -14.33 2.39
CA MET A 16 9.69 -14.90 2.42
C MET A 16 10.54 -14.64 3.68
N TYR A 17 10.18 -13.74 4.62
CA TYR A 17 11.18 -13.29 5.63
C TYR A 17 10.94 -13.66 7.09
N SER A 18 9.80 -14.26 7.46
CA SER A 18 9.60 -14.67 8.86
C SER A 18 8.81 -15.98 8.96
N HIS A 19 9.51 -17.07 9.24
CA HIS A 19 8.89 -18.33 9.69
C HIS A 19 8.11 -18.18 11.02
N LYS A 20 8.08 -16.99 11.61
CA LYS A 20 7.54 -16.71 12.94
C LYS A 20 6.12 -16.13 12.91
N GLY A 21 5.61 -15.65 11.77
CA GLY A 21 4.26 -15.09 11.67
C GLY A 21 3.94 -14.33 10.39
N ASN A 22 2.77 -13.67 10.38
CA ASN A 22 2.31 -12.82 9.29
C ASN A 22 2.49 -11.34 9.64
N ALA A 23 3.01 -10.55 8.70
CA ALA A 23 3.12 -9.10 8.83
C ALA A 23 2.00 -8.39 8.03
N TYR A 24 1.50 -7.27 8.58
CA TYR A 24 0.43 -6.48 8.01
C TYR A 24 0.74 -5.00 8.11
N TRP A 25 0.32 -4.24 7.10
CA TRP A 25 0.07 -2.81 7.27
C TRP A 25 -1.38 -2.62 7.68
N VAL A 26 -1.60 -1.83 8.72
CA VAL A 26 -2.94 -1.43 9.15
C VAL A 26 -3.13 0.04 8.86
N ILE A 27 -4.00 0.33 7.90
CA ILE A 27 -4.44 1.68 7.56
C ILE A 27 -5.76 1.95 8.28
N ARG A 28 -5.85 3.09 8.97
CA ARG A 28 -7.06 3.53 9.64
C ARG A 28 -7.45 4.93 9.18
N LYS A 29 -8.69 5.09 8.72
CA LYS A 29 -9.33 6.40 8.49
C LYS A 29 -10.04 6.84 9.78
N TYR A 30 -9.87 8.09 10.18
CA TYR A 30 -10.53 8.61 11.39
C TYR A 30 -12.00 8.96 11.10
N LYS A 31 -12.93 8.46 11.94
CA LYS A 31 -14.37 8.68 11.74
C LYS A 31 -14.85 10.09 12.09
N ARG A 32 -14.22 10.73 13.08
CA ARG A 32 -14.68 12.01 13.68
C ARG A 32 -13.79 13.21 13.34
N LYS A 33 -12.67 12.97 12.69
CA LYS A 33 -11.67 13.98 12.32
C LYS A 33 -11.13 13.60 10.96
N LYS A 34 -10.66 14.59 10.19
CA LYS A 34 -9.91 14.31 8.96
C LYS A 34 -8.57 13.66 9.32
N GLY A 35 -8.09 12.78 8.45
CA GLY A 35 -6.79 12.15 8.58
C GLY A 35 -6.82 10.63 8.75
N TYR A 36 -5.62 10.10 8.77
CA TYR A 36 -5.33 8.67 8.71
C TYR A 36 -4.24 8.31 9.70
N SER A 37 -4.16 7.03 10.03
CA SER A 37 -2.99 6.47 10.67
C SER A 37 -2.59 5.16 10.05
N VAL A 38 -1.30 4.89 10.10
CA VAL A 38 -0.69 3.69 9.55
C VAL A 38 0.24 3.09 10.60
N ARG A 39 0.22 1.76 10.73
CA ARG A 39 1.15 1.01 11.57
C ARG A 39 1.41 -0.37 10.98
N ASP A 40 2.61 -0.88 11.17
CA ASP A 40 2.94 -2.27 10.92
C ASP A 40 2.50 -3.12 12.13
N VAL A 41 1.99 -4.31 11.84
CA VAL A 41 1.55 -5.29 12.84
C VAL A 41 2.03 -6.67 12.43
N GLU A 42 2.75 -7.34 13.32
CA GLU A 42 3.13 -8.74 13.15
C GLU A 42 2.25 -9.61 14.06
N ARG A 43 1.59 -10.60 13.47
CA ARG A 43 0.89 -11.66 14.19
C ARG A 43 1.74 -12.91 14.17
N LEU A 44 2.36 -13.21 15.31
CA LEU A 44 3.24 -14.37 15.45
C LEU A 44 2.42 -15.65 15.60
N PHE A 45 2.93 -16.76 15.06
CA PHE A 45 2.31 -18.08 15.21
C PHE A 45 2.34 -18.59 16.66
N SER A 46 3.15 -17.97 17.51
CA SER A 46 3.14 -18.17 18.96
C SER A 46 1.91 -17.56 19.67
N GLY A 47 1.05 -16.83 18.94
CA GLY A 47 -0.13 -16.14 19.49
C GLY A 47 0.13 -14.70 19.97
N TYR A 48 1.38 -14.25 19.99
CA TYR A 48 1.74 -12.87 20.34
C TYR A 48 1.55 -11.93 19.14
N THR A 49 1.23 -10.66 19.42
CA THR A 49 1.11 -9.61 18.40
C THR A 49 2.09 -8.49 18.72
N ASN A 50 2.97 -8.17 17.77
CA ASN A 50 3.83 -7.00 17.85
C ASN A 50 3.22 -5.89 16.99
N SER A 51 3.24 -4.66 17.50
CA SER A 51 2.77 -3.48 16.77
C SER A 51 3.89 -2.46 16.74
N GLY A 52 4.24 -2.00 15.55
CA GLY A 52 5.15 -0.88 15.39
C GLY A 52 4.50 0.45 15.77
N LYS A 53 5.30 1.52 15.64
CA LYS A 53 4.89 2.88 15.99
C LYS A 53 3.81 3.36 15.01
N THR A 54 2.73 3.92 15.56
CA THR A 54 1.66 4.50 14.74
C THR A 54 2.11 5.84 14.15
N GLN A 55 2.08 5.93 12.82
CA GLN A 55 2.26 7.17 12.08
C GLN A 55 0.90 7.78 11.75
N LYS A 56 0.84 9.10 11.68
CA LYS A 56 -0.39 9.86 11.42
C LYS A 56 -0.19 10.76 10.21
N PHE A 57 -1.22 10.86 9.39
CA PHE A 57 -1.21 11.62 8.14
C PHE A 57 -2.51 12.41 8.03
N GLU A 58 -2.46 13.55 7.36
CA GLU A 58 -3.64 14.39 7.13
C GLU A 58 -4.40 13.93 5.89
N THR A 59 -3.67 13.47 4.86
CA THR A 59 -4.24 13.07 3.57
C THR A 59 -4.01 11.59 3.27
N PHE A 60 -4.83 11.03 2.39
CA PHE A 60 -4.63 9.68 1.91
C PHE A 60 -3.45 9.58 0.93
N GLU A 61 -3.12 10.66 0.24
CA GLU A 61 -1.95 10.72 -0.63
C GLU A 61 -0.65 10.53 0.19
N GLU A 62 -0.53 11.19 1.34
CA GLU A 62 0.60 10.99 2.26
C GLU A 62 0.69 9.54 2.75
N VAL A 63 -0.45 8.89 3.01
CA VAL A 63 -0.50 7.45 3.36
C VAL A 63 0.07 6.61 2.22
N VAL A 64 -0.35 6.86 0.98
CA VAL A 64 0.11 6.10 -0.18
C VAL A 64 1.61 6.32 -0.38
N GLN A 65 2.08 7.57 -0.41
CA GLN A 65 3.51 7.90 -0.50
C GLN A 65 4.31 7.25 0.63
N TYR A 66 3.76 7.21 1.85
CA TYR A 66 4.43 6.59 2.98
C TYR A 66 4.57 5.09 2.78
N LEU A 67 3.51 4.41 2.36
CA LEU A 67 3.49 2.95 2.14
C LEU A 67 4.34 2.52 0.93
N THR A 68 4.35 3.31 -0.14
CA THR A 68 5.16 3.07 -1.36
C THR A 68 6.63 3.49 -1.21
N GLY A 69 7.00 4.16 -0.11
CA GLY A 69 8.38 4.54 0.18
C GLY A 69 8.82 5.90 -0.37
N GLU A 70 7.89 6.70 -0.88
CA GLU A 70 8.14 8.03 -1.45
C GLU A 70 8.08 9.16 -0.41
N HIS A 71 7.54 8.91 0.78
CA HIS A 71 7.34 9.95 1.80
C HIS A 71 8.63 10.32 2.57
N PRO A 72 8.95 11.62 2.75
CA PRO A 72 10.21 12.08 3.33
C PRO A 72 10.41 11.70 4.81
N THR A 73 9.33 11.50 5.58
CA THR A 73 9.40 11.13 7.00
C THR A 73 9.53 9.62 7.23
N ARG A 74 9.76 8.83 6.17
CA ARG A 74 9.94 7.38 6.31
C ARG A 74 11.31 7.09 6.91
N GLU A 75 11.35 7.02 8.23
CA GLU A 75 12.58 6.78 9.01
C GLU A 75 12.84 5.28 9.30
N ASN A 76 11.92 4.34 9.01
CA ASN A 76 12.03 2.94 9.47
C ASN A 76 11.60 1.81 8.50
N TYR A 77 12.29 0.67 8.70
CA TYR A 77 12.45 -0.62 7.98
C TYR A 77 11.20 -1.49 7.69
N GLY A 78 10.01 -0.90 7.55
CA GLY A 78 8.85 -1.65 7.09
C GLY A 78 8.96 -2.06 5.61
N PHE A 79 8.16 -3.04 5.19
CA PHE A 79 8.04 -3.43 3.78
C PHE A 79 7.27 -2.39 2.97
N LEU A 80 7.53 -2.40 1.67
CA LEU A 80 6.83 -1.57 0.71
C LEU A 80 5.53 -2.26 0.30
N LEU A 81 4.53 -1.45 0.00
CA LEU A 81 3.32 -1.90 -0.69
C LEU A 81 3.24 -1.21 -2.04
N HIS A 82 2.72 -1.91 -3.03
CA HIS A 82 2.27 -1.31 -4.27
C HIS A 82 0.89 -0.67 -4.09
N ALA A 83 0.65 0.43 -4.79
CA ALA A 83 -0.66 1.10 -4.79
C ALA A 83 -1.81 0.15 -5.24
N ARG A 84 -1.52 -0.85 -6.08
CA ARG A 84 -2.47 -1.89 -6.47
C ARG A 84 -2.87 -2.79 -5.29
N GLU A 85 -1.94 -3.17 -4.42
CA GLU A 85 -2.24 -3.99 -3.24
C GLU A 85 -3.14 -3.24 -2.24
N ILE A 86 -2.91 -1.92 -2.10
CA ILE A 86 -3.77 -1.05 -1.29
C ILE A 86 -5.19 -1.01 -1.87
N LEU A 87 -5.32 -0.87 -3.19
CA LEU A 87 -6.61 -0.85 -3.87
C LEU A 87 -7.37 -2.17 -3.68
N GLU A 88 -6.71 -3.31 -3.92
CA GLU A 88 -7.31 -4.63 -3.76
C GLU A 88 -7.81 -4.86 -2.33
N ALA A 89 -7.02 -4.47 -1.32
CA ALA A 89 -7.41 -4.60 0.08
C ALA A 89 -8.62 -3.72 0.46
N LEU A 90 -8.76 -2.53 -0.15
CA LEU A 90 -9.90 -1.66 0.06
C LEU A 90 -11.19 -2.19 -0.61
N GLU A 91 -11.05 -2.94 -1.71
CA GLU A 91 -12.18 -3.47 -2.48
C GLU A 91 -12.72 -4.81 -1.98
N GLN A 92 -11.98 -5.53 -1.13
CA GLN A 92 -12.30 -6.90 -0.68
C GLN A 92 -13.66 -7.08 0.02
N SER A 93 -14.31 -6.03 0.54
CA SER A 93 -15.65 -6.14 1.11
C SER A 93 -16.58 -4.99 0.68
N LYS A 94 -17.87 -5.30 0.47
CA LYS A 94 -18.88 -4.32 0.02
C LYS A 94 -19.03 -3.14 0.99
N GLU A 95 -19.04 -3.40 2.28
CA GLU A 95 -19.21 -2.36 3.31
C GLU A 95 -17.99 -1.43 3.37
N LYS A 96 -16.77 -2.00 3.34
CA LYS A 96 -15.54 -1.20 3.32
C LYS A 96 -15.45 -0.40 2.02
N ARG A 97 -15.84 -0.99 0.89
CA ARG A 97 -15.81 -0.32 -0.40
C ARG A 97 -16.63 0.97 -0.42
N GLU A 98 -17.80 0.99 0.20
CA GLU A 98 -18.62 2.22 0.28
C GLU A 98 -17.96 3.26 1.20
N PHE A 99 -17.44 2.83 2.35
CA PHE A 99 -16.78 3.73 3.30
C PHE A 99 -15.46 4.35 2.76
N TRP A 100 -14.73 3.59 1.94
CA TRP A 100 -13.44 3.98 1.34
C TRP A 100 -13.56 4.40 -0.13
N LYS A 101 -14.77 4.73 -0.59
CA LYS A 101 -15.06 5.00 -2.00
C LYS A 101 -14.19 6.09 -2.60
N GLU A 102 -13.96 7.18 -1.86
CA GLU A 102 -13.12 8.30 -2.30
C GLU A 102 -11.66 7.86 -2.48
N GLU A 103 -11.12 7.09 -1.54
CA GLU A 103 -9.75 6.55 -1.59
C GLU A 103 -9.57 5.54 -2.72
N ILE A 104 -10.57 4.69 -2.95
CA ILE A 104 -10.61 3.74 -4.06
C ILE A 104 -10.59 4.49 -5.40
N GLU A 105 -11.41 5.54 -5.53
CA GLU A 105 -11.43 6.36 -6.74
C GLU A 105 -10.09 7.06 -6.99
N TYR A 106 -9.47 7.59 -5.92
CA TYR A 106 -8.13 8.17 -5.97
C TYR A 106 -7.09 7.15 -6.50
N LEU A 107 -7.04 5.95 -5.92
CA LEU A 107 -6.09 4.91 -6.35
C LEU A 107 -6.31 4.45 -7.79
N ARG A 108 -7.58 4.30 -8.21
CA ARG A 108 -7.91 3.97 -9.60
C ARG A 108 -7.42 5.02 -10.58
N LYS A 109 -7.57 6.32 -10.25
CA LYS A 109 -7.02 7.42 -11.06
C LYS A 109 -5.50 7.40 -11.09
N LEU A 110 -4.86 7.16 -9.95
CA LEU A 110 -3.40 7.07 -9.84
C LEU A 110 -2.83 5.94 -10.71
N LEU A 111 -3.43 4.75 -10.64
CA LEU A 111 -3.03 3.58 -11.42
C LEU A 111 -3.37 3.73 -12.91
N GLY A 112 -4.54 4.29 -13.25
CA GLY A 112 -4.93 4.56 -14.63
C GLY A 112 -4.01 5.57 -15.34
N LYS A 113 -3.53 6.59 -14.62
CA LYS A 113 -2.49 7.51 -15.12
C LYS A 113 -1.14 6.83 -15.38
N THR A 114 -0.88 5.68 -14.74
CA THR A 114 0.39 4.96 -14.83
C THR A 114 0.45 4.09 -16.10
N GLU A 115 -0.67 3.55 -16.58
CA GLU A 115 -0.73 2.77 -17.83
C GLU A 115 -0.50 3.61 -19.11
N GLU A 116 -0.71 4.94 -19.04
CA GLU A 116 -0.44 5.83 -20.19
C GLU A 116 1.05 6.14 -20.40
N ARG A 117 1.95 5.78 -19.47
CA ARG A 117 3.40 5.80 -19.69
C ARG A 117 3.82 4.58 -20.50
N LYS A 118 3.53 4.59 -21.80
CA LYS A 118 4.09 3.64 -22.77
C LYS A 118 5.62 3.56 -22.62
N PRO A 119 6.23 2.36 -22.74
CA PRO A 119 7.68 2.23 -22.66
C PRO A 119 8.36 3.01 -23.79
N ALA A 120 9.42 3.72 -23.46
CA ALA A 120 10.31 4.32 -24.45
C ALA A 120 10.77 3.23 -25.43
N LYS A 121 10.47 3.40 -26.72
CA LYS A 121 11.00 2.56 -27.80
C LYS A 121 12.53 2.48 -27.64
N LYS A 122 13.06 1.27 -27.40
CA LYS A 122 14.50 1.01 -27.54
C LYS A 122 14.94 1.42 -28.97
N PRO A 123 16.07 2.12 -29.15
CA PRO A 123 16.57 2.39 -30.49
C PRO A 123 16.89 1.05 -31.18
N GLN A 124 16.26 0.82 -32.33
CA GLN A 124 16.65 -0.27 -33.22
C GLN A 124 18.07 0.03 -33.72
N LEU A 125 19.02 -0.80 -33.31
CA LEU A 125 20.36 -0.82 -33.89
C LEU A 125 20.20 -1.27 -35.35
N VAL A 126 20.32 -0.34 -36.29
CA VAL A 126 20.42 -0.67 -37.71
C VAL A 126 21.77 -1.35 -37.90
N GLN A 127 21.76 -2.68 -38.06
CA GLN A 127 22.94 -3.42 -38.50
C GLN A 127 23.26 -2.97 -39.93
N ARG A 128 24.29 -2.14 -40.07
CA ARG A 128 24.90 -1.86 -41.37
C ARG A 128 25.64 -3.11 -41.80
N THR A 129 25.10 -3.81 -42.79
CA THR A 129 25.84 -4.77 -43.60
C THR A 129 27.00 -4.03 -44.27
N LEU A 130 28.24 -4.40 -43.95
CA LEU A 130 29.41 -3.98 -44.72
C LEU A 130 29.60 -4.98 -45.87
N VAL A 131 29.71 -4.41 -47.07
CA VAL A 131 30.06 -5.05 -48.35
C VAL A 131 31.53 -5.45 -48.34
#